data_AF-A0A958BPY4-F1
#
_entry.id   AF-A0A958BPY4-F1
#
_cell.length_a   1.000
_cell.length_b   1.000
_cell.length_c   1.000
_cell.angle_alpha   90.00
_cell.angle_beta   90.00
_cell.angle_gamma   90.00
#
_symmetry.space_group_name_H-M   'P 1'
#
loop_
_entity.id
_entity.type
_entity.pdbx_description
1 polymer ?
#
loop_
_entity_poly.entity_id
_entity_poly.type
_entity_poly.pdbx_seq_one_letter_code
_entity_poly.pdbx_strand_id
1 'polypeptide(L)'
;IDEFDKIAGRSDASRGPDVSRQGVQRDILPIIEGSNVNTKYGMVRTDHILFVAAGAFHVSKPSDLIPELQGRFPIRVELDSLSDEDFVRILTEPENALTRQYAALLDTEDVTVEFTGDGIAKIADVAVKVNAGTANIGARRLHTILEKLLEEVSFSAPERKGETIRIDAAYVSDTLSGIVQDEDLSRYIL
;
A
#
# COMPACT_ATOMS: atom_id res chain seq x y z
N ILE A 1 8.30 3.63 -11.64
CA ILE A 1 7.27 3.29 -12.65
C ILE A 1 6.48 2.14 -12.06
N ASP A 2 5.28 2.41 -11.56
CA ASP A 2 4.44 1.39 -10.92
C ASP A 2 3.60 0.63 -11.97
N GLU A 3 3.05 -0.53 -11.58
CA GLU A 3 2.23 -1.38 -12.44
C GLU A 3 2.86 -1.73 -13.80
N PHE A 4 4.18 -1.88 -13.84
CA PHE A 4 4.95 -2.15 -15.05
C PHE A 4 4.61 -3.51 -15.68
N ASP A 5 4.02 -4.42 -14.91
CA ASP A 5 3.49 -5.70 -15.38
C ASP A 5 2.29 -5.54 -16.34
N LYS A 6 1.56 -4.43 -16.27
CA LYS A 6 0.38 -4.16 -17.13
C LYS A 6 0.75 -3.90 -18.59
N ILE A 7 1.98 -3.48 -18.84
CA ILE A 7 2.50 -3.27 -20.20
C ILE A 7 3.31 -4.46 -20.71
N ALA A 8 3.72 -5.39 -19.82
CA ALA A 8 4.34 -6.66 -20.16
C ALA A 8 3.24 -7.65 -20.57
N GLY A 9 2.99 -7.83 -21.86
CA GLY A 9 1.96 -8.75 -22.34
C GLY A 9 2.37 -9.35 -23.67
N ARG A 10 2.20 -10.68 -23.79
CA ARG A 10 2.32 -11.37 -25.06
C ARG A 10 1.05 -11.14 -25.88
N SER A 11 1.25 -10.86 -27.16
CA SER A 11 0.24 -10.83 -28.20
C SER A 11 -0.43 -12.19 -28.33
N ASP A 12 -1.59 -12.38 -27.70
CA ASP A 12 -2.48 -13.48 -28.05
C ASP A 12 -3.10 -13.16 -29.41
N ALA A 13 -2.79 -13.99 -30.41
CA ALA A 13 -3.01 -13.76 -31.84
C ALA A 13 -4.47 -13.65 -32.32
N SER A 14 -5.46 -13.32 -31.47
CA SER A 14 -6.88 -13.41 -31.85
C SER A 14 -7.82 -12.26 -31.48
N ARG A 15 -7.43 -11.20 -30.75
CA ARG A 15 -8.31 -10.04 -30.49
C ARG A 15 -7.46 -8.80 -30.19
N GLY A 16 -7.62 -7.70 -30.96
CA GLY A 16 -6.96 -6.40 -30.67
C GLY A 16 -7.33 -5.83 -29.28
N PRO A 17 -6.79 -4.69 -28.78
CA PRO A 17 -5.85 -3.71 -29.33
C PRO A 17 -4.43 -3.84 -28.71
N ASP A 18 -3.63 -4.77 -29.22
CA ASP A 18 -2.30 -5.09 -28.65
C ASP A 18 -1.18 -4.09 -28.98
N VAL A 19 -1.38 -3.22 -29.97
CA VAL A 19 -0.37 -2.21 -30.37
C VAL A 19 -0.10 -1.20 -29.23
N SER A 20 -1.06 -1.02 -28.33
CA SER A 20 -0.99 -0.02 -27.25
C SER A 20 0.06 -0.36 -26.18
N ARG A 21 0.14 -1.62 -25.72
CA ARG A 21 1.03 -2.00 -24.60
C ARG A 21 2.50 -2.00 -24.99
N GLN A 22 2.83 -2.56 -26.16
CA GLN A 22 4.19 -2.49 -26.70
C GLN A 22 4.56 -1.07 -27.14
N GLY A 23 3.59 -0.27 -27.58
CA GLY A 23 3.77 1.16 -27.85
C GLY A 23 4.28 1.89 -26.62
N VAL A 24 3.63 1.71 -25.46
CA VAL A 24 4.07 2.32 -24.19
C VAL A 24 5.49 1.89 -23.81
N GLN A 25 5.84 0.61 -24.01
CA GLN A 25 7.21 0.12 -23.78
C GLN A 25 8.25 0.79 -24.69
N ARG A 26 7.92 1.00 -25.98
CA ARG A 26 8.81 1.68 -26.93
C ARG A 26 8.93 3.17 -26.65
N ASP A 27 7.85 3.81 -26.22
CA ASP A 27 7.82 5.24 -25.93
C ASP A 27 8.59 5.57 -24.64
N ILE A 28 8.59 4.68 -23.65
CA ILE A 28 9.37 4.87 -22.42
C ILE A 28 10.85 4.52 -22.58
N LEU A 29 11.20 3.72 -23.59
CA LEU A 29 12.56 3.24 -23.80
C LEU A 29 13.58 4.40 -23.94
N PRO A 30 13.40 5.44 -24.78
CA PRO A 30 14.33 6.57 -24.87
C PRO A 30 14.57 7.31 -23.55
N ILE A 31 13.55 7.33 -22.68
CA ILE A 31 13.68 7.95 -21.35
C ILE A 31 14.63 7.12 -20.48
N ILE A 32 14.53 5.79 -20.54
CA ILE A 32 15.36 4.85 -19.76
C ILE A 32 16.76 4.71 -20.37
N GLU A 33 16.91 4.75 -21.70
CA GLU A 33 18.20 4.62 -22.37
C GLU A 33 19.07 5.87 -22.29
N GLY A 34 18.45 7.04 -22.10
CA GLY A 34 19.12 8.33 -22.10
C GLY A 34 18.64 9.20 -23.26
N SER A 35 17.94 10.27 -22.95
CA SER A 35 17.49 11.27 -23.92
C SER A 35 17.53 12.68 -23.34
N ASN A 36 17.46 13.67 -24.23
CA ASN A 36 17.32 15.08 -23.87
C ASN A 36 15.83 15.45 -23.90
N VAL A 37 15.24 15.73 -22.74
CA VAL A 37 13.85 16.15 -22.60
C VAL A 37 13.80 17.66 -22.34
N ASN A 38 13.07 18.40 -23.17
CA ASN A 38 12.89 19.84 -22.96
C ASN A 38 11.84 20.08 -21.87
N THR A 39 12.17 20.89 -20.87
CA THR A 39 11.27 21.26 -19.78
C THR A 39 11.14 22.78 -19.69
N LYS A 40 10.18 23.28 -18.90
CA LYS A 40 10.07 24.72 -18.61
C LYS A 40 11.32 25.33 -17.94
N TYR A 41 12.23 24.50 -17.40
CA TYR A 41 13.47 24.91 -16.75
C TYR A 41 14.71 24.67 -17.63
N GLY A 42 14.52 24.29 -18.89
CA GLY A 42 15.59 23.94 -19.82
C GLY A 42 15.68 22.44 -20.09
N MET A 43 16.79 22.05 -20.71
CA MET A 43 17.02 20.68 -21.17
C MET A 43 17.46 19.77 -20.00
N VAL A 44 16.78 18.65 -19.83
CA VAL A 44 17.10 17.61 -18.84
C VAL A 44 17.58 16.36 -19.57
N ARG A 45 18.71 15.81 -19.11
CA ARG A 45 19.30 14.56 -19.59
C ARG A 45 18.91 13.40 -18.71
N THR A 46 18.43 12.30 -19.29
CA THR A 46 17.96 11.14 -18.52
C THR A 46 19.03 10.05 -18.32
N ASP A 47 20.25 10.22 -18.87
CA ASP A 47 21.34 9.24 -18.89
C ASP A 47 21.68 8.63 -17.51
N HIS A 48 21.47 9.38 -16.43
CA HIS A 48 21.85 9.00 -15.06
C HIS A 48 20.67 9.01 -14.08
N ILE A 49 19.44 8.99 -14.58
CA ILE A 49 18.26 8.86 -13.73
C ILE A 49 18.14 7.40 -13.29
N LEU A 50 17.96 7.17 -11.98
CA LEU A 50 17.63 5.85 -11.45
C LEU A 50 16.16 5.55 -11.75
N PHE A 51 15.91 4.44 -12.45
CA PHE A 51 14.57 3.92 -12.68
C PHE A 51 14.31 2.70 -11.80
N VAL A 52 13.24 2.78 -11.00
CA VAL A 52 12.68 1.63 -10.27
C VAL A 52 11.34 1.30 -10.91
N ALA A 53 11.21 0.10 -11.46
CA ALA A 53 9.96 -0.42 -11.99
C ALA A 53 9.40 -1.47 -11.03
N ALA A 54 8.10 -1.37 -10.72
CA ALA A 54 7.40 -2.29 -9.85
C ALA A 54 6.18 -2.87 -10.57
N GLY A 55 5.79 -4.09 -10.21
CA GLY A 55 4.63 -4.76 -10.78
C GLY A 55 4.40 -6.09 -10.08
N ALA A 56 3.16 -6.56 -10.06
CA ALA A 56 2.81 -7.81 -9.38
C ALA A 56 3.15 -9.06 -10.22
N PHE A 57 3.20 -8.91 -11.55
CA PHE A 57 3.55 -9.98 -12.50
C PHE A 57 2.75 -11.29 -12.28
N HIS A 58 1.46 -11.19 -11.91
CA HIS A 58 0.59 -12.35 -11.71
C HIS A 58 0.18 -13.02 -13.03
N VAL A 59 -0.03 -12.23 -14.08
CA VAL A 59 -0.52 -12.69 -15.40
C VAL A 59 0.52 -12.52 -16.52
N SER A 60 1.65 -11.89 -16.21
CA SER A 60 2.75 -11.62 -17.13
C SER A 60 4.08 -11.88 -16.42
N LYS A 61 5.14 -12.07 -17.19
CA LYS A 61 6.48 -12.27 -16.66
C LYS A 61 7.41 -11.15 -17.11
N PRO A 62 8.49 -10.85 -16.37
CA PRO A 62 9.51 -9.91 -16.85
C PRO A 62 10.09 -10.28 -18.22
N SER A 63 10.08 -11.56 -18.60
CA SER A 63 10.47 -12.05 -19.92
C SER A 63 9.54 -11.62 -21.06
N ASP A 64 8.35 -11.10 -20.75
CA ASP A 64 7.36 -10.64 -21.73
C ASP A 64 7.52 -9.15 -22.08
N LEU A 65 8.47 -8.46 -21.43
CA LEU A 65 8.92 -7.13 -21.85
C LEU A 65 9.75 -7.22 -23.14
N ILE A 66 9.82 -6.13 -23.91
CA ILE A 66 10.70 -6.08 -25.09
C ILE A 66 12.17 -6.28 -24.68
N PRO A 67 13.01 -6.96 -25.49
CA PRO A 67 14.39 -7.28 -25.15
C PRO A 67 15.22 -6.06 -24.70
N GLU A 68 14.98 -4.91 -25.31
CA GLU A 68 15.63 -3.64 -25.01
C GLU A 68 15.39 -3.21 -23.56
N LEU A 69 14.13 -3.27 -23.09
CA LEU A 69 13.78 -2.94 -21.70
C LEU A 69 14.33 -3.96 -20.71
N GLN A 70 14.34 -5.25 -21.08
CA GLN A 70 14.92 -6.28 -20.21
C GLN A 70 16.40 -6.01 -19.91
N GLY A 71 17.15 -5.51 -20.90
CA GLY A 71 18.55 -5.12 -20.73
C GLY A 71 18.76 -3.87 -19.86
N ARG A 72 17.73 -3.01 -19.71
CA ARG A 72 17.78 -1.79 -18.90
C ARG A 72 17.33 -1.97 -17.44
N PHE A 73 16.76 -3.13 -17.11
CA PHE A 73 16.46 -3.53 -15.73
C PHE A 73 17.33 -4.74 -15.32
N PRO A 74 18.65 -4.56 -15.14
CA PRO A 74 19.57 -5.65 -14.82
C PRO A 74 19.41 -6.18 -13.40
N ILE A 75 19.00 -5.32 -12.45
CA ILE A 75 18.74 -5.70 -11.06
C ILE A 75 17.28 -6.13 -10.96
N ARG A 76 17.07 -7.35 -10.46
CA ARG A 76 15.75 -7.92 -10.20
C ARG A 76 15.69 -8.34 -8.74
N VAL A 77 14.63 -7.93 -8.07
CA VAL A 77 14.36 -8.27 -6.68
C VAL A 77 12.89 -8.66 -6.58
N GLU A 78 12.62 -9.67 -5.77
CA GLU A 78 11.28 -10.11 -5.42
C GLU A 78 11.04 -9.73 -3.95
N LEU A 79 9.84 -9.25 -3.65
CA LEU A 79 9.46 -8.87 -2.29
C LEU A 79 8.52 -9.95 -1.75
N ASP A 80 8.79 -10.40 -0.54
CA ASP A 80 7.95 -11.36 0.15
C ASP A 80 6.60 -10.75 0.54
N SER A 81 5.58 -11.60 0.64
CA SER A 81 4.30 -11.21 1.23
C SER A 81 4.46 -10.96 2.73
N LEU A 82 3.70 -10.00 3.26
CA LEU A 82 3.74 -9.65 4.67
C LEU A 82 3.04 -10.72 5.52
N SER A 83 3.72 -11.13 6.60
CA SER A 83 3.17 -12.01 7.63
C SER A 83 2.44 -11.21 8.73
N ASP A 84 1.65 -11.90 9.56
CA ASP A 84 0.96 -11.33 10.71
C ASP A 84 1.91 -10.58 11.66
N GLU A 85 3.10 -11.13 11.86
CA GLU A 85 4.16 -10.49 12.65
C GLU A 85 4.64 -9.19 11.99
N ASP A 86 4.76 -9.16 10.67
CA ASP A 86 5.15 -7.95 9.94
C ASP A 86 4.10 -6.84 10.10
N PHE A 87 2.81 -7.16 10.16
CA PHE A 87 1.76 -6.16 10.43
C PHE A 87 1.94 -5.52 11.81
N VAL A 88 2.25 -6.31 12.86
CA VAL A 88 2.56 -5.77 14.20
C VAL A 88 3.78 -4.86 14.15
N ARG A 89 4.84 -5.27 13.45
CA ARG A 89 6.05 -4.47 13.27
C ARG A 89 5.78 -3.18 12.51
N ILE A 90 4.99 -3.21 11.44
CA ILE A 90 4.58 -2.02 10.67
C ILE A 90 3.83 -1.02 11.56
N LEU A 91 3.02 -1.51 12.50
CA LEU A 91 2.29 -0.67 13.45
C LEU A 91 3.16 -0.10 14.58
N THR A 92 4.40 -0.58 14.78
CA THR A 92 5.19 -0.25 15.99
C THR A 92 6.63 0.16 15.74
N GLU A 93 7.28 -0.29 14.69
CA GLU A 93 8.72 -0.06 14.45
C GLU A 93 9.01 1.16 13.57
N PRO A 94 8.31 1.39 12.43
CA PRO A 94 8.59 2.55 11.57
C PRO A 94 8.50 3.87 12.32
N GLU A 95 9.42 4.79 12.06
CA GLU A 95 9.49 6.11 12.73
C GLU A 95 8.12 6.82 12.74
N ASN A 96 7.41 6.77 11.61
CA ASN A 96 6.07 7.30 11.44
C ASN A 96 5.02 6.18 11.32
N ALA A 97 5.06 5.18 12.21
CA ALA A 97 4.03 4.13 12.25
C ALA A 97 2.63 4.72 12.47
N LEU A 98 1.59 4.07 11.94
CA LEU A 98 0.23 4.61 11.98
C LEU A 98 -0.27 4.85 13.41
N THR A 99 0.06 3.98 14.35
CA THR A 99 -0.27 4.15 15.78
C THR A 99 0.31 5.45 16.34
N ARG A 100 1.57 5.77 16.01
CA ARG A 100 2.23 7.03 16.41
C ARG A 100 1.57 8.23 15.75
N GLN A 101 1.23 8.13 14.46
CA GLN A 101 0.55 9.21 13.74
C GLN A 101 -0.80 9.52 14.38
N TYR A 102 -1.64 8.51 14.64
CA TYR A 102 -2.95 8.71 15.25
C TYR A 102 -2.86 9.19 16.70
N ALA A 103 -1.93 8.66 17.49
CA ALA A 103 -1.69 9.16 18.85
C ALA A 103 -1.29 10.65 18.83
N ALA A 104 -0.38 11.05 17.92
CA ALA A 104 0.03 12.44 17.79
C ALA A 104 -1.08 13.35 17.24
N LEU A 105 -1.93 12.86 16.34
CA LEU A 105 -3.08 13.63 15.84
C LEU A 105 -4.09 13.91 16.95
N LEU A 106 -4.41 12.92 17.78
CA LEU A 106 -5.36 13.07 18.88
C LEU A 106 -4.79 13.88 20.04
N ASP A 107 -3.48 13.84 20.25
CA ASP A 107 -2.78 14.69 21.22
C ASP A 107 -2.96 16.18 20.91
N THR A 108 -3.18 16.57 19.64
CA THR A 108 -3.49 17.97 19.30
C THR A 108 -4.80 18.48 19.88
N GLU A 109 -5.72 17.57 20.22
CA GLU A 109 -6.98 17.86 20.91
C GLU A 109 -6.91 17.56 22.42
N ASP A 110 -5.70 17.37 22.97
CA ASP A 110 -5.46 17.00 24.38
C ASP A 110 -6.05 15.63 24.75
N VAL A 111 -6.08 14.69 23.80
CA VAL A 111 -6.54 13.30 24.01
C VAL A 111 -5.35 12.35 23.86
N THR A 112 -4.96 11.69 24.94
CA THR A 112 -3.86 10.71 24.91
C THR A 112 -4.37 9.35 24.46
N VAL A 113 -3.81 8.78 23.39
CA VAL A 113 -4.14 7.41 22.95
C VAL A 113 -2.97 6.46 23.19
N GLU A 114 -3.22 5.39 23.92
CA GLU A 114 -2.23 4.37 24.25
C GLU A 114 -2.60 3.03 23.62
N PHE A 115 -1.79 2.59 22.64
CA PHE A 115 -1.91 1.26 22.06
C PHE A 115 -1.17 0.23 22.91
N THR A 116 -1.90 -0.74 23.44
CA THR A 116 -1.32 -1.88 24.15
C THR A 116 -0.77 -2.92 23.17
N GLY A 117 0.18 -3.75 23.60
CA GLY A 117 0.74 -4.80 22.74
C GLY A 117 -0.30 -5.80 22.24
N ASP A 118 -1.26 -6.17 23.08
CA ASP A 118 -2.39 -7.05 22.71
C ASP A 118 -3.39 -6.35 21.79
N GLY A 119 -3.65 -5.05 21.99
CA GLY A 119 -4.44 -4.25 21.05
C GLY A 119 -3.81 -4.21 19.65
N ILE A 120 -2.50 -3.98 19.55
CA ILE A 120 -1.77 -3.97 18.27
C ILE A 120 -1.80 -5.34 17.59
N ALA A 121 -1.54 -6.40 18.36
CA ALA A 121 -1.65 -7.77 17.85
C ALA A 121 -3.06 -8.06 17.33
N LYS A 122 -4.10 -7.54 18.01
CA LYS A 122 -5.48 -7.71 17.56
C LYS A 122 -5.80 -6.95 16.28
N ILE A 123 -5.28 -5.73 16.12
CA ILE A 123 -5.41 -4.94 14.88
C ILE A 123 -4.77 -5.70 13.70
N ALA A 124 -3.56 -6.25 13.91
CA ALA A 124 -2.86 -7.04 12.91
C ALA A 124 -3.64 -8.31 12.52
N ASP A 125 -4.16 -9.06 13.50
CA ASP A 125 -5.01 -10.25 13.29
C ASP A 125 -6.25 -9.93 12.44
N VAL A 126 -6.91 -8.79 12.72
CA VAL A 126 -8.07 -8.35 11.93
C VAL A 126 -7.65 -8.01 10.49
N ALA A 127 -6.53 -7.32 10.29
CA ALA A 127 -6.05 -6.96 8.96
C ALA A 127 -5.77 -8.18 8.08
N VAL A 128 -5.13 -9.20 8.66
CA VAL A 128 -4.84 -10.48 8.00
C VAL A 128 -6.13 -11.20 7.62
N LYS A 129 -7.08 -11.30 8.55
CA LYS A 129 -8.39 -11.95 8.30
C LYS A 129 -9.16 -11.28 7.18
N VAL A 130 -9.24 -9.96 7.17
CA VAL A 130 -9.96 -9.22 6.11
C VAL A 130 -9.26 -9.37 4.76
N ASN A 131 -7.92 -9.35 4.74
CA ASN A 131 -7.15 -9.62 3.52
C ASN A 131 -7.38 -11.04 2.97
N ALA A 132 -7.58 -12.03 3.84
CA ALA A 132 -7.87 -13.41 3.45
C ALA A 132 -9.33 -13.63 3.00
N GLY A 133 -10.31 -12.96 3.63
CA GLY A 133 -11.73 -13.08 3.30
C GLY A 133 -12.18 -12.23 2.10
N THR A 134 -11.41 -11.21 1.73
CA THR A 134 -11.76 -10.28 0.63
C THR A 134 -10.63 -10.15 -0.40
N ALA A 135 -10.31 -8.92 -0.83
CA ALA A 135 -9.15 -8.65 -1.68
C ALA A 135 -7.93 -8.37 -0.80
N ASN A 136 -6.85 -9.12 -0.98
CA ASN A 136 -5.61 -8.84 -0.27
C ASN A 136 -4.97 -7.56 -0.82
N ILE A 137 -5.03 -6.47 -0.05
CA ILE A 137 -4.40 -5.18 -0.38
C ILE A 137 -3.13 -4.93 0.45
N GLY A 138 -2.63 -5.96 1.13
CA GLY A 138 -1.43 -5.92 1.96
C GLY A 138 -1.56 -4.96 3.15
N ALA A 139 -0.46 -4.25 3.45
CA ALA A 139 -0.38 -3.29 4.56
C ALA A 139 -1.39 -2.14 4.46
N ARG A 140 -1.91 -1.82 3.27
CA ARG A 140 -2.90 -0.75 3.09
C ARG A 140 -4.15 -0.96 3.94
N ARG A 141 -4.49 -2.23 4.23
CA ARG A 141 -5.60 -2.62 5.10
C ARG A 141 -5.51 -2.02 6.52
N LEU A 142 -4.32 -1.74 7.01
CA LEU A 142 -4.13 -1.14 8.34
C LEU A 142 -4.70 0.27 8.43
N HIS A 143 -4.74 1.02 7.33
CA HIS A 143 -5.28 2.37 7.32
C HIS A 143 -6.77 2.38 7.60
N THR A 144 -7.55 1.63 6.82
CA THR A 144 -9.02 1.57 6.95
C THR A 144 -9.43 1.00 8.30
N ILE A 145 -8.69 -0.01 8.80
CA ILE A 145 -8.94 -0.56 10.14
C ILE A 145 -8.70 0.48 11.24
N LEU A 146 -7.58 1.20 11.21
CA LEU A 146 -7.29 2.22 12.24
C LEU A 146 -8.25 3.41 12.16
N GLU A 147 -8.58 3.85 10.95
CA GLU A 147 -9.55 4.92 10.74
C GLU A 147 -10.91 4.53 11.31
N LYS A 148 -11.37 3.31 11.05
CA LYS A 148 -12.63 2.81 11.60
C LYS A 148 -12.58 2.62 13.12
N LEU A 149 -11.45 2.13 13.64
CA LEU A 149 -11.25 1.90 15.07
C LEU A 149 -11.29 3.20 15.89
N LEU A 150 -10.76 4.28 15.32
CA LEU A 150 -10.62 5.57 15.99
C LEU A 150 -11.67 6.60 15.56
N GLU A 151 -12.60 6.25 14.66
CA GLU A 151 -13.60 7.17 14.11
C GLU A 151 -14.37 7.92 15.21
N GLU A 152 -14.92 7.18 16.18
CA GLU A 152 -15.71 7.76 17.28
C GLU A 152 -14.85 8.64 18.19
N VAL A 153 -13.63 8.18 18.49
CA VAL A 153 -12.66 8.92 19.31
C VAL A 153 -12.27 10.21 18.62
N SER A 154 -11.96 10.15 17.33
CA SER A 154 -11.59 11.32 16.54
C SER A 154 -12.74 12.31 16.38
N PHE A 155 -13.98 11.83 16.27
CA PHE A 155 -15.15 12.71 16.19
C PHE A 155 -15.43 13.42 17.51
N SER A 156 -15.32 12.70 18.64
CA SER A 156 -15.59 13.22 19.98
C SER A 156 -14.38 13.85 20.67
N ALA A 157 -13.19 13.85 20.04
CA ALA A 157 -11.95 14.33 20.63
C ALA A 157 -12.04 15.74 21.28
N PRO A 158 -12.70 16.75 20.67
CA PRO A 158 -12.80 18.08 21.27
C PRO A 158 -13.56 18.11 22.60
N GLU A 159 -14.42 17.12 22.84
CA GLU A 159 -15.23 16.97 24.06
C GLU A 159 -14.53 16.12 25.14
N ARG A 160 -13.43 15.46 24.78
CA ARG A 160 -12.73 14.45 25.61
C ARG A 160 -11.36 14.92 26.10
N LYS A 161 -11.17 16.23 26.22
CA LYS A 161 -9.90 16.84 26.62
C LYS A 161 -9.41 16.32 27.97
N GLY A 162 -8.15 15.94 28.03
CA GLY A 162 -7.49 15.36 29.19
C GLY A 162 -7.80 13.87 29.41
N GLU A 163 -8.57 13.22 28.54
CA GLU A 163 -8.80 11.78 28.64
C GLU A 163 -7.62 10.98 28.08
N THR A 164 -7.36 9.83 28.71
CA THR A 164 -6.46 8.80 28.20
C THR A 164 -7.29 7.61 27.71
N ILE A 165 -7.21 7.33 26.43
CA ILE A 165 -7.92 6.24 25.77
C ILE A 165 -6.93 5.10 25.52
N ARG A 166 -7.18 3.98 26.19
CA ARG A 166 -6.36 2.78 26.08
C ARG A 166 -6.98 1.84 25.06
N ILE A 167 -6.24 1.55 23.99
CA ILE A 167 -6.63 0.64 22.92
C ILE A 167 -6.06 -0.75 23.24
N ASP A 168 -6.90 -1.60 23.81
CA ASP A 168 -6.60 -3.01 24.12
C ASP A 168 -7.32 -4.00 23.20
N ALA A 169 -7.05 -5.29 23.37
CA ALA A 169 -7.65 -6.31 22.51
C ALA A 169 -9.19 -6.35 22.63
N ALA A 170 -9.75 -5.99 23.79
CA ALA A 170 -11.20 -5.92 23.99
C ALA A 170 -11.79 -4.73 23.22
N TYR A 171 -11.19 -3.54 23.36
CA TYR A 171 -11.59 -2.35 22.60
C TYR A 171 -11.63 -2.63 21.09
N VAL A 172 -10.55 -3.22 20.54
CA VAL A 172 -10.47 -3.55 19.11
C VAL A 172 -11.54 -4.56 18.71
N SER A 173 -11.81 -5.55 19.55
CA SER A 173 -12.83 -6.57 19.27
C SER A 173 -14.24 -5.98 19.30
N ASP A 174 -14.55 -5.16 20.28
CA ASP A 174 -15.87 -4.56 20.44
C ASP A 174 -16.19 -3.62 19.28
N THR A 175 -15.22 -2.79 18.86
CA THR A 175 -15.41 -1.84 17.75
C THR A 175 -15.50 -2.53 16.38
N LEU A 176 -14.72 -3.60 16.14
CA LEU A 176 -14.59 -4.20 14.80
C LEU A 176 -15.38 -5.50 14.61
N SER A 177 -15.89 -6.12 15.68
CA SER A 177 -16.57 -7.44 15.62
C SER A 177 -17.70 -7.52 14.59
N GLY A 178 -18.56 -6.51 14.54
CA GLY A 178 -19.69 -6.47 13.61
C GLY A 178 -19.30 -6.30 12.14
N ILE A 179 -18.11 -5.75 11.87
CA ILE A 179 -17.66 -5.45 10.50
C ILE A 179 -16.89 -6.63 9.93
N VAL A 180 -16.05 -7.28 10.74
CA VAL A 180 -15.21 -8.40 10.32
C VAL A 180 -16.02 -9.68 10.07
N GLN A 181 -17.16 -9.86 10.74
CA GLN A 181 -18.02 -11.04 10.56
C GLN A 181 -18.87 -10.98 9.28
N ASP A 182 -19.03 -9.80 8.70
CA ASP A 182 -19.84 -9.58 7.51
C ASP A 182 -18.92 -9.22 6.32
N GLU A 183 -18.76 -10.16 5.39
CA GLU A 183 -17.90 -9.99 4.21
C GLU A 183 -18.34 -8.82 3.33
N ASP A 184 -19.64 -8.55 3.24
CA ASP A 184 -20.16 -7.43 2.45
C ASP A 184 -19.80 -6.11 3.13
N LEU A 185 -20.05 -5.99 4.44
CA LEU A 185 -19.63 -4.79 5.20
C LEU A 185 -18.12 -4.59 5.12
N SER A 186 -17.33 -5.66 5.29
CA SER A 186 -15.88 -5.61 5.17
C SER A 186 -15.42 -5.12 3.79
N ARG A 187 -16.09 -5.48 2.70
CA ARG A 187 -15.74 -4.98 1.35
C ARG A 187 -16.01 -3.50 1.15
N TYR A 188 -17.00 -2.93 1.83
CA TYR A 188 -17.39 -1.53 1.67
C TYR A 188 -16.70 -0.60 2.68
N ILE A 189 -16.42 -1.09 3.88
CA ILE A 189 -15.92 -0.28 5.01
C ILE A 189 -14.43 -0.48 5.24
N LEU A 190 -13.91 -1.70 5.04
CA LEU A 190 -12.53 -2.06 5.39
C LEU A 190 -11.66 -2.29 4.18
#